data_AF-A0A432VUK8-F1
#
_entry.id   AF-A0A432VUK8-F1
#
_cell.length_a   1.000
_cell.length_b   1.000
_cell.length_c   1.000
_cell.angle_alpha   90.00
_cell.angle_beta   90.00
_cell.angle_gamma   90.00
#
_symmetry.space_group_name_H-M   'P 1'
#
loop_
_entity.id
_entity.type
_entity.pdbx_description
1 polymer ?
#
loop_
_entity_poly.entity_id
_entity_poly.type
_entity_poly.pdbx_seq_one_letter_code
_entity_poly.pdbx_strand_id
1 'polypeptide(L)'
;MRYFRLLTAVLLACTLSGCIIYYNSGGFNSGRYYIVSTVVGGQGQINPRSAQVLDGERLTITLSPASGWTVGTASGCNGQLQQDTYVTGRIRADCSVRIEFVEIVGDQANIFTTTSWTNSAGYTLTVIEPSG
;
A
#
# COMPACT_ATOMS: atom_id res chain seq x y z
N MET A 1 -0.87 54.79 -32.29
CA MET A 1 -0.69 53.84 -33.42
C MET A 1 0.64 53.07 -33.32
N ARG A 2 0.87 52.33 -32.23
CA ARG A 2 2.12 51.54 -32.03
C ARG A 2 1.89 50.06 -31.69
N TYR A 3 0.63 49.62 -31.57
CA TYR A 3 0.26 48.21 -31.32
C TYR A 3 0.00 47.38 -32.59
N PHE A 4 -0.12 48.02 -33.76
CA PHE A 4 -0.46 47.33 -35.01
C PHE A 4 0.73 46.61 -35.67
N ARG A 5 1.97 46.98 -35.35
CA ARG A 5 3.18 46.35 -35.89
C ARG A 5 3.69 45.16 -35.08
N LEU A 6 3.10 44.88 -33.92
CA LEU A 6 3.45 43.73 -33.08
C LEU A 6 2.47 42.56 -33.23
N LEU A 7 1.22 42.81 -33.65
CA LEU A 7 0.23 41.75 -33.87
C LEU A 7 0.56 40.86 -35.08
N THR A 8 1.19 41.42 -36.12
CA THR A 8 1.53 40.68 -37.35
C THR A 8 2.74 39.77 -37.21
N ALA A 9 3.57 39.96 -36.16
CA ALA A 9 4.75 39.13 -35.92
C ALA A 9 4.43 37.79 -35.24
N VAL A 10 3.30 37.70 -34.52
CA VAL A 10 2.92 36.47 -33.79
C VAL A 10 2.17 35.48 -34.69
N LEU A 11 1.48 35.96 -35.73
CA LEU A 11 0.74 35.11 -36.66
C LEU A 11 1.63 34.39 -37.70
N LEU A 12 2.90 34.80 -37.87
CA LEU A 12 3.82 34.22 -38.87
C LEU A 12 4.73 33.10 -38.34
N ALA A 13 4.58 32.66 -37.09
CA ALA A 13 5.34 31.54 -36.54
C ALA A 13 4.71 30.16 -36.83
N CYS A 14 3.55 30.10 -37.49
CA CYS A 14 2.82 28.83 -37.68
C CYS A 14 2.93 28.20 -39.08
N THR A 15 3.68 28.77 -40.03
CA THR A 15 3.68 28.25 -41.41
C THR A 15 5.03 27.88 -42.02
N LEU A 16 6.19 28.14 -41.38
CA LEU A 16 7.49 27.73 -41.96
C LEU A 16 8.43 26.91 -41.06
N SER A 17 8.09 26.71 -39.80
CA SER A 17 8.80 25.79 -38.89
C SER A 17 7.77 24.91 -38.24
N GLY A 18 7.64 23.66 -38.70
CA GLY A 18 6.72 22.70 -38.13
C GLY A 18 6.79 22.73 -36.60
N CYS A 19 5.68 23.11 -35.97
CA CYS A 19 5.38 23.02 -34.54
C CYS A 19 6.59 23.10 -33.59
N ILE A 20 7.11 24.30 -33.32
CA ILE A 20 7.86 24.51 -32.07
C ILE A 20 6.82 24.78 -30.99
N ILE A 21 6.29 23.70 -30.39
CA ILE A 21 5.62 23.84 -29.10
C ILE A 21 6.72 24.06 -28.07
N TYR A 22 6.64 25.19 -27.37
CA TYR A 22 7.34 25.41 -26.11
C TYR A 22 6.87 24.36 -25.09
N TYR A 23 7.47 23.18 -25.12
CA TYR A 23 7.57 22.35 -23.92
C TYR A 23 8.99 22.50 -23.42
N ASN A 24 9.09 23.07 -22.22
CA ASN A 24 10.28 23.08 -21.39
C ASN A 24 11.04 21.76 -21.60
N SER A 25 12.31 21.86 -21.99
CA SER A 25 13.21 20.74 -22.22
C SER A 25 13.53 20.01 -20.90
N GLY A 26 12.53 19.39 -20.30
CA GLY A 26 12.67 18.32 -19.31
C GLY A 26 12.49 17.02 -20.07
N GLY A 27 13.55 16.21 -20.17
CA GLY A 27 13.59 15.01 -20.99
C GLY A 27 12.33 14.17 -20.86
N PHE A 28 11.76 13.78 -22.00
CA PHE A 28 10.74 12.75 -22.04
C PHE A 28 11.40 11.48 -21.50
N ASN A 29 11.18 11.18 -20.22
CA ASN A 29 11.55 9.91 -19.63
C ASN A 29 10.70 8.85 -20.34
N SER A 30 11.22 8.31 -21.44
CA SER A 30 10.67 7.19 -22.20
C SER A 30 10.92 5.88 -21.46
N GLY A 31 10.78 5.92 -20.13
CA GLY A 31 10.97 4.77 -19.27
C GLY A 31 9.79 3.82 -19.39
N ARG A 32 10.08 2.53 -19.24
CA ARG A 32 9.03 1.52 -19.12
C ARG A 32 8.35 1.71 -17.77
N TYR A 33 7.04 1.60 -17.77
CA TYR A 33 6.23 1.65 -16.56
C TYR A 33 5.53 0.32 -16.37
N TYR A 34 5.33 -0.04 -15.12
CA TYR A 34 4.57 -1.22 -14.74
C TYR A 34 3.47 -0.85 -13.76
N ILE A 35 2.40 -1.62 -13.80
CA ILE A 35 1.27 -1.48 -12.90
C ILE A 35 1.50 -2.39 -11.69
N VAL A 36 1.46 -1.77 -10.52
CA VAL A 36 1.37 -2.48 -9.25
C VAL A 36 -0.06 -2.42 -8.77
N SER A 37 -0.72 -3.57 -8.71
CA SER A 37 -2.06 -3.71 -8.13
C SER A 37 -1.97 -4.23 -6.70
N THR A 38 -3.02 -3.98 -5.93
CA THR A 38 -3.13 -4.52 -4.58
C THR A 38 -4.43 -5.28 -4.43
N VAL A 39 -4.37 -6.39 -3.70
CA VAL A 39 -5.52 -7.20 -3.30
C VAL A 39 -5.58 -7.17 -1.78
N VAL A 40 -6.73 -6.75 -1.26
CA VAL A 40 -6.96 -6.62 0.17
C VAL A 40 -8.01 -7.60 0.62
N GLY A 41 -7.68 -8.41 1.62
CA GLY A 41 -8.64 -9.16 2.42
C GLY A 41 -8.78 -8.57 3.83
N GLY A 42 -9.94 -8.78 4.46
CA GLY A 42 -10.27 -8.23 5.77
C GLY A 42 -10.72 -6.76 5.74
N GLN A 43 -10.76 -6.12 6.92
CA GLN A 43 -11.16 -4.72 7.07
C GLN A 43 -9.95 -3.81 7.29
N GLY A 44 -9.74 -2.91 6.33
CA GLY A 44 -8.69 -1.91 6.37
C GLY A 44 -8.63 -1.11 5.09
N GLN A 45 -7.87 -0.03 5.12
CA GLN A 45 -7.58 0.81 3.96
C GLN A 45 -6.12 0.68 3.58
N ILE A 46 -5.85 0.90 2.30
CA ILE A 46 -4.49 0.94 1.77
C ILE A 46 -4.38 2.09 0.80
N ASN A 47 -3.20 2.71 0.74
CA ASN A 47 -2.92 3.79 -0.18
C ASN A 47 -1.48 3.71 -0.69
N PRO A 48 -1.24 3.67 -2.02
CA PRO A 48 -2.24 3.55 -3.10
C PRO A 48 -2.74 2.11 -3.30
N ARG A 49 -3.97 1.94 -3.81
CA ARG A 49 -4.51 0.62 -4.23
C ARG A 49 -3.95 0.14 -5.56
N SER A 50 -3.59 1.07 -6.43
CA SER A 50 -2.93 0.78 -7.69
C SER A 50 -2.06 1.97 -8.05
N ALA A 51 -0.85 1.70 -8.50
CA ALA A 51 0.05 2.75 -8.94
C ALA A 51 0.84 2.29 -10.17
N GLN A 52 1.15 3.25 -11.03
CA GLN A 52 2.08 3.08 -12.12
C GLN A 52 3.48 3.46 -11.62
N VAL A 53 4.43 2.56 -11.76
CA VAL A 53 5.80 2.70 -11.22
C VAL A 53 6.79 2.58 -12.36
N LEU A 54 7.81 3.44 -12.35
CA LEU A 54 8.87 3.42 -13.35
C LEU A 54 9.74 2.16 -13.17
N ASP A 55 10.26 1.60 -14.27
CA ASP A 55 11.20 0.47 -14.23
C ASP A 55 12.38 0.77 -13.29
N GLY A 56 12.62 -0.16 -12.36
CA GLY A 56 13.68 -0.09 -11.37
C GLY A 56 13.35 0.70 -10.11
N GLU A 57 12.22 1.41 -10.06
CA GLU A 57 11.73 2.11 -8.86
C GLU A 57 11.01 1.18 -7.88
N ARG A 58 10.71 1.69 -6.69
CA ARG A 58 9.98 1.00 -5.63
C ARG A 58 8.71 1.77 -5.31
N LEU A 59 7.68 1.04 -4.90
CA LEU A 59 6.44 1.61 -4.42
C LEU A 59 6.34 1.46 -2.91
N THR A 60 5.91 2.53 -2.26
CA THR A 60 5.54 2.52 -0.84
C THR A 60 4.03 2.51 -0.74
N ILE A 61 3.50 1.55 0.02
CA ILE A 61 2.07 1.38 0.26
C ILE A 61 1.84 1.54 1.76
N THR A 62 1.04 2.52 2.15
CA THR A 62 0.61 2.70 3.53
C THR A 62 -0.59 1.80 3.80
N LEU A 63 -0.53 1.04 4.89
CA LEU A 63 -1.59 0.19 5.40
C LEU A 63 -2.26 0.89 6.58
N SER A 64 -3.58 0.88 6.60
CA SER A 64 -4.38 1.48 7.68
C SER A 64 -5.45 0.48 8.10
N PRO A 65 -5.13 -0.44 9.03
CA PRO A 65 -6.11 -1.38 9.57
C PRO A 65 -7.33 -0.65 10.14
N ALA A 66 -8.52 -1.27 10.03
CA ALA A 66 -9.71 -0.77 10.71
C ALA A 66 -9.60 -0.95 12.23
N SER A 67 -10.47 -0.28 13.00
CA SER A 67 -10.53 -0.48 14.45
C SER A 67 -10.82 -1.95 14.78
N GLY A 68 -10.01 -2.55 15.66
CA GLY A 68 -10.09 -3.98 15.98
C GLY A 68 -9.46 -4.90 14.94
N TRP A 69 -8.68 -4.37 13.98
CA TRP A 69 -7.97 -5.16 12.97
C TRP A 69 -6.47 -4.84 13.00
N THR A 70 -5.64 -5.79 12.57
CA THR A 70 -4.20 -5.64 12.40
C THR A 70 -3.73 -6.23 11.07
N VAL A 71 -2.51 -5.90 10.65
CA VAL A 71 -1.91 -6.48 9.44
C VAL A 71 -1.49 -7.93 9.76
N GLY A 72 -2.17 -8.90 9.16
CA GLY A 72 -1.84 -10.32 9.32
C GLY A 72 -0.72 -10.74 8.38
N THR A 73 -0.92 -10.57 7.07
CA THR A 73 0.11 -10.88 6.07
C THR A 73 0.18 -9.82 4.99
N ALA A 74 1.38 -9.56 4.48
CA ALA A 74 1.61 -8.71 3.31
C ALA A 74 2.72 -9.32 2.45
N SER A 75 2.44 -9.59 1.18
CA SER A 75 3.36 -10.29 0.27
C SER A 75 3.16 -9.88 -1.19
N GLY A 76 4.19 -10.03 -2.01
CA GLY A 76 4.16 -9.71 -3.44
C GLY A 76 5.20 -8.66 -3.86
N CYS A 77 5.47 -8.56 -5.16
CA CYS A 77 6.40 -7.57 -5.73
C CYS A 77 7.80 -7.53 -5.05
N ASN A 78 8.27 -8.64 -4.48
CA ASN A 78 9.52 -8.74 -3.70
C ASN A 78 9.64 -7.68 -2.59
N GLY A 79 8.52 -7.29 -1.99
CA GLY A 79 8.46 -6.25 -0.96
C GLY A 79 8.63 -6.75 0.46
N GLN A 80 8.78 -5.81 1.37
CA GLN A 80 8.93 -6.04 2.80
C GLN A 80 7.96 -5.14 3.58
N LEU A 81 7.32 -5.72 4.59
CA LEU A 81 6.48 -5.01 5.53
C LEU A 81 7.35 -4.39 6.63
N GLN A 82 7.24 -3.08 6.79
CA GLN A 82 7.89 -2.29 7.83
C GLN A 82 6.80 -1.61 8.64
N GLN A 83 6.44 -2.22 9.77
CA GLN A 83 5.31 -1.77 10.61
C GLN A 83 4.01 -1.75 9.79
N ASP A 84 3.44 -0.57 9.54
CA ASP A 84 2.22 -0.35 8.76
C ASP A 84 2.51 0.09 7.32
N THR A 85 3.75 -0.04 6.86
CA THR A 85 4.16 0.38 5.51
C THR A 85 4.76 -0.78 4.74
N TYR A 86 4.17 -1.11 3.59
CA TYR A 86 4.72 -2.12 2.68
C TYR A 86 5.56 -1.44 1.61
N VAL A 87 6.85 -1.78 1.56
CA VAL A 87 7.79 -1.25 0.56
C VAL A 87 8.11 -2.36 -0.43
N THR A 88 7.75 -2.18 -1.71
CA THR A 88 8.04 -3.18 -2.73
C THR A 88 9.53 -3.29 -3.02
N GLY A 89 9.93 -4.39 -3.64
CA GLY A 89 11.21 -4.48 -4.32
C GLY A 89 11.25 -3.55 -5.55
N ARG A 90 12.38 -3.57 -6.26
CA ARG A 90 12.48 -2.87 -7.55
C ARG A 90 11.50 -3.49 -8.55
N ILE A 91 10.62 -2.67 -9.11
CA ILE A 91 9.60 -3.11 -10.05
C ILE A 91 10.22 -3.21 -11.45
N ARG A 92 10.07 -4.38 -12.09
CA ARG A 92 10.57 -4.67 -13.44
C ARG A 92 9.53 -5.37 -14.33
N ALA A 93 8.33 -5.58 -13.79
CA ALA A 93 7.19 -6.22 -14.43
C ALA A 93 5.94 -5.83 -13.65
N ASP A 94 4.77 -5.95 -14.27
CA ASP A 94 3.49 -5.82 -13.58
C ASP A 94 3.42 -6.84 -12.45
N CYS A 95 2.95 -6.41 -11.28
CA CYS A 95 2.92 -7.28 -10.11
C CYS A 95 1.74 -6.94 -9.20
N SER A 96 1.32 -7.91 -8.40
CA SER A 96 0.26 -7.73 -7.41
C SER A 96 0.79 -7.94 -6.00
N VAL A 97 0.45 -7.03 -5.10
CA VAL A 97 0.67 -7.17 -3.66
C VAL A 97 -0.61 -7.68 -3.03
N ARG A 98 -0.52 -8.71 -2.19
CA ARG A 98 -1.62 -9.24 -1.38
C ARG A 98 -1.42 -8.83 0.06
N ILE A 99 -2.43 -8.19 0.63
CA ILE A 99 -2.49 -7.77 2.04
C ILE A 99 -3.73 -8.40 2.67
N GLU A 100 -3.55 -9.03 3.82
CA GLU A 100 -4.64 -9.58 4.63
C GLU A 100 -4.65 -8.85 5.97
N PHE A 101 -5.73 -8.14 6.25
CA PHE A 101 -6.04 -7.66 7.59
C PHE A 101 -6.73 -8.79 8.35
N VAL A 102 -6.30 -9.00 9.60
CA VAL A 102 -6.92 -9.98 10.50
C VAL A 102 -7.55 -9.23 11.67
N GLU A 103 -8.72 -9.68 12.09
CA GLU A 103 -9.38 -9.12 13.26
C GLU A 103 -8.53 -9.43 14.50
N ILE A 104 -8.28 -8.40 15.31
CA ILE A 104 -7.77 -8.55 16.66
C ILE A 104 -8.96 -9.05 17.47
N VAL A 105 -9.24 -10.35 17.38
CA VAL A 105 -10.16 -11.00 18.30
C VAL A 105 -9.59 -10.78 19.70
N GLY A 106 -10.30 -9.98 20.50
CA GLY A 106 -10.00 -9.77 21.93
C GLY A 106 -10.18 -11.01 22.78
N ASP A 107 -10.29 -12.19 22.16
CA ASP A 107 -10.42 -13.46 22.83
C ASP A 107 -9.79 -14.57 21.98
N GLN A 108 -8.46 -14.56 21.93
CA GLN A 108 -7.71 -15.81 22.06
C GLN A 108 -6.88 -15.73 23.34
N ALA A 109 -7.52 -15.30 24.43
CA ALA A 109 -7.18 -15.99 25.65
C ALA A 109 -7.80 -17.37 25.46
N ASN A 110 -6.97 -18.41 25.47
CA ASN A 110 -7.51 -19.70 25.86
C ASN A 110 -7.92 -19.48 27.32
N ILE A 111 -9.14 -18.97 27.55
CA ILE A 111 -9.66 -18.67 28.87
C ILE A 111 -9.96 -20.03 29.47
N PHE A 112 -8.89 -20.65 29.96
CA PHE A 112 -9.00 -21.82 30.76
C PHE A 112 -9.56 -21.39 32.10
N THR A 113 -10.75 -21.87 32.41
CA THR A 113 -11.26 -21.73 33.77
C THR A 113 -10.49 -22.70 34.65
N THR A 114 -9.82 -22.18 35.69
CA THR A 114 -9.12 -23.02 36.66
C THR A 114 -10.01 -23.23 37.87
N THR A 115 -10.57 -24.43 38.01
CA THR A 115 -11.35 -24.80 39.20
C THR A 115 -10.41 -25.50 40.19
N SER A 116 -10.29 -24.95 41.41
CA SER A 116 -9.43 -25.52 42.46
C SER A 116 -10.25 -26.13 43.58
N TRP A 117 -9.97 -27.39 43.92
CA TRP A 117 -10.58 -28.10 45.04
C TRP A 117 -9.51 -28.43 46.08
N THR A 118 -9.71 -28.05 47.34
CA THR A 118 -8.80 -28.41 48.44
C THR A 118 -9.48 -29.41 49.37
N ASN A 119 -8.82 -30.54 49.63
CA ASN A 119 -9.32 -31.54 50.58
C ASN A 119 -8.97 -31.17 52.04
N SER A 120 -9.55 -31.91 53.00
CA SER A 120 -9.33 -31.69 54.44
C SER A 120 -7.90 -31.98 54.90
N ALA A 121 -7.08 -32.63 54.07
CA ALA A 121 -5.66 -32.88 54.32
C ALA A 121 -4.75 -31.77 53.72
N GLY A 122 -5.33 -30.74 53.11
CA GLY A 122 -4.60 -29.58 52.58
C GLY A 122 -4.04 -29.74 51.16
N TYR A 123 -4.43 -30.79 50.43
CA TYR A 123 -4.02 -30.98 49.03
C TYR A 123 -4.99 -30.27 48.08
N THR A 124 -4.44 -29.53 47.11
CA THR A 124 -5.21 -28.79 46.11
C THR A 124 -5.11 -29.45 44.72
N LEU A 125 -6.25 -29.64 44.08
CA LEU A 125 -6.36 -30.10 42.69
C LEU A 125 -6.87 -28.95 41.82
N THR A 126 -6.20 -28.70 40.70
CA THR A 126 -6.57 -27.67 39.72
C THR A 126 -7.00 -28.33 38.41
N VAL A 127 -8.23 -28.09 37.99
CA VAL A 127 -8.75 -28.53 36.68
C VAL A 127 -8.76 -27.33 35.73
N ILE A 128 -8.23 -27.53 34.53
CA ILE A 128 -8.09 -26.52 33.47
C ILE A 128 -9.10 -26.90 32.38
N GLU A 129 -10.23 -26.20 32.30
CA GLU A 129 -11.27 -26.48 31.30
C GLU A 129 -11.30 -25.39 30.22
N PRO A 130 -11.33 -25.75 28.90
CA PRO A 130 -11.49 -24.76 27.85
C PRO A 130 -12.87 -24.11 27.95
N SER A 131 -12.93 -22.77 28.00
CA SER A 131 -14.19 -22.04 27.91
C SER A 131 -14.87 -22.36 26.58
N GLY A 132 -16.06 -22.98 26.65
CA GLY A 132 -16.91 -23.27 25.50
C GLY A 132 -17.58 -22.03 24.92
#